data_AF-A0A2U2AEV6-F1
#
_entry.id   AF-A0A2U2AEV6-F1
#
_cell.length_a   1.000
_cell.length_b   1.000
_cell.length_c   1.000
_cell.angle_alpha   90.00
_cell.angle_beta   90.00
_cell.angle_gamma   90.00
#
_symmetry.space_group_name_H-M   'P 1'
#
loop_
_entity.id
_entity.type
_entity.pdbx_description
1 polymer ?
#
loop_
_entity_poly.entity_id
_entity_poly.type
_entity_poly.pdbx_seq_one_letter_code
_entity_poly.pdbx_strand_id
1 'polypeptide(L)'
;MSKDKIIYLDETGFDQYLYRTHGRAPKGVKIEGLISGKRFRRTSLVAGLVNRKTLIAPFQYEGTMDSDFFEYWFANQLLPELPKNSVIVMDNARFHRKSQLKVIFGVPII
;
A
#
# COMPACT_ATOMS: atom_id res chain seq x y z
N MET A 1 -25.77 3.55 5.34
CA MET A 1 -24.52 4.28 5.64
C MET A 1 -24.20 5.19 4.47
N SER A 2 -23.77 6.44 4.69
CA SER A 2 -23.16 7.21 3.60
C SER A 2 -21.95 6.43 3.08
N LYS A 3 -21.76 6.39 1.75
CA LYS A 3 -20.56 5.79 1.14
C LYS A 3 -19.28 6.47 1.60
N ASP A 4 -19.38 7.66 2.19
CA ASP A 4 -18.23 8.45 2.62
C ASP A 4 -17.55 7.97 3.90
N LYS A 5 -17.97 6.80 4.39
CA LYS A 5 -17.55 6.24 5.68
C LYS A 5 -16.92 4.85 5.54
N ILE A 6 -16.75 4.34 4.33
CA ILE A 6 -16.08 3.04 4.09
C ILE A 6 -14.68 3.31 3.58
N ILE A 7 -13.69 2.83 4.32
CA ILE A 7 -12.27 3.01 4.04
C ILE A 7 -11.73 1.63 3.65
N TYR A 8 -11.24 1.49 2.43
CA TYR A 8 -10.64 0.25 1.94
C TYR A 8 -9.13 0.31 2.14
N LEU A 9 -8.55 -0.65 2.86
CA LEU A 9 -7.10 -0.74 2.99
C LEU A 9 -6.57 -1.79 2.03
N ASP A 10 -5.42 -1.49 1.44
CA ASP A 10 -4.71 -2.44 0.61
C ASP A 10 -3.20 -2.20 0.64
N GLU A 11 -2.46 -3.26 0.33
CA GLU A 11 -1.02 -3.26 0.14
C GLU A 11 -0.70 -3.62 -1.31
N THR A 12 0.23 -2.91 -1.93
CA THR A 12 0.76 -3.27 -3.24
C THR A 12 2.29 -3.30 -3.24
N GLY A 13 2.83 -4.40 -3.76
CA GLY A 13 4.27 -4.59 -3.96
C GLY A 13 4.70 -4.21 -5.37
N PHE A 14 5.75 -3.40 -5.47
CA PHE A 14 6.42 -3.05 -6.72
C PHE A 14 7.63 -3.94 -6.92
N ASP A 15 7.39 -5.10 -7.56
CA ASP A 15 8.41 -6.11 -7.84
C ASP A 15 9.04 -5.99 -9.24
N GLN A 16 9.00 -4.79 -9.82
CA GLN A 16 9.42 -4.60 -11.21
C GLN A 16 10.87 -4.13 -11.36
N TYR A 17 11.47 -4.65 -12.42
CA TYR A 17 12.69 -4.12 -12.99
C TYR A 17 12.46 -2.68 -13.46
N LEU A 18 13.06 -1.71 -12.77
CA LEU A 18 13.08 -0.32 -13.20
C LEU A 18 14.10 -0.10 -14.34
N TYR A 19 14.05 -0.90 -15.40
CA TYR A 19 14.81 -0.64 -16.63
C TYR A 19 13.88 -0.27 -17.78
N ARG A 20 14.39 0.55 -18.70
CA ARG A 20 13.66 0.94 -19.90
C ARG A 20 13.51 -0.26 -20.82
N THR A 21 12.28 -0.71 -21.04
CA THR A 21 11.96 -1.81 -21.97
C THR A 21 12.01 -1.38 -23.44
N HIS A 22 11.92 -0.08 -23.70
CA HIS A 22 11.88 0.49 -25.05
C HIS A 22 12.69 1.79 -25.12
N GLY A 23 13.23 2.07 -26.29
CA GLY A 23 13.86 3.35 -26.65
C GLY A 23 13.52 3.72 -28.09
N ARG A 24 13.78 4.97 -28.48
CA ARG A 24 13.59 5.44 -29.87
C ARG A 24 14.92 5.86 -30.49
N ALA A 25 15.17 5.41 -31.71
CA ALA A 25 16.32 5.77 -32.51
C ALA A 25 15.95 5.76 -34.01
N PRO A 26 16.74 6.42 -34.88
CA PRO A 26 16.57 6.34 -36.32
C PRO A 26 16.58 4.90 -36.83
N LYS A 27 15.92 4.66 -37.97
CA LYS A 27 15.85 3.33 -38.58
C LYS A 27 17.26 2.80 -38.87
N GLY A 28 17.55 1.60 -38.38
CA GLY A 28 18.85 0.94 -38.52
C GLY A 28 19.84 1.21 -37.40
N VAL A 29 19.51 2.08 -36.44
CA VAL A 29 20.36 2.37 -35.27
C VAL A 29 19.93 1.51 -34.08
N LYS A 30 20.85 0.72 -33.54
CA LYS A 30 20.63 -0.07 -32.32
C LYS A 30 20.67 0.84 -31.09
N ILE A 31 19.79 0.59 -30.14
CA ILE A 31 19.80 1.23 -28.82
C ILE A 31 20.31 0.21 -27.82
N GLU A 32 21.32 0.59 -27.05
CA GLU A 32 21.83 -0.24 -25.98
C GLU A 32 21.26 0.24 -24.64
N GLY A 33 20.66 -0.69 -23.90
CA GLY A 33 20.15 -0.47 -22.55
C GLY A 33 20.98 -1.25 -21.55
N LEU A 34 21.50 -0.57 -20.53
CA LEU A 34 22.12 -1.25 -19.39
C LEU A 34 21.01 -1.76 -18.46
N ILE A 35 21.02 -3.07 -18.20
CA ILE A 35 20.10 -3.74 -17.29
C ILE A 35 20.95 -4.31 -16.15
N SER A 36 20.71 -3.84 -14.92
CA SER A 36 21.23 -4.50 -13.73
C SER A 36 20.51 -5.85 -13.54
N GLY A 37 21.20 -6.85 -12.99
CA GLY A 37 20.68 -8.21 -12.85
C GLY A 37 19.38 -8.34 -12.02
N LYS A 38 18.92 -9.57 -11.80
CA LYS A 38 17.59 -9.87 -11.21
C LYS A 38 17.40 -9.50 -9.72
N ARG A 39 18.37 -8.85 -9.10
CA ARG A 39 18.27 -8.42 -7.68
C ARG A 39 17.78 -6.98 -7.65
N PHE A 40 16.53 -6.80 -7.22
CA PHE A 40 15.97 -5.49 -6.95
C PHE A 40 15.48 -5.43 -5.51
N ARG A 41 15.42 -4.22 -4.98
CA ARG A 41 14.81 -3.94 -3.68
C ARG A 41 13.30 -3.98 -3.87
N ARG A 42 12.60 -4.85 -3.13
CA ARG A 42 11.13 -4.83 -3.09
C ARG A 42 10.70 -3.56 -2.38
N THR A 43 9.97 -2.72 -3.09
CA THR A 43 9.30 -1.55 -2.54
C THR A 43 7.83 -1.86 -2.47
N SER A 44 7.18 -1.56 -1.35
CA SER A 44 5.75 -1.74 -1.16
C SER A 44 5.11 -0.42 -0.77
N LEU A 45 3.81 -0.30 -1.01
CA LEU A 45 2.96 0.82 -0.59
C LEU A 45 1.75 0.25 0.14
N VAL A 46 1.40 0.87 1.26
CA VAL A 46 0.12 0.66 1.95
C VAL A 46 -0.62 1.98 2.01
N ALA A 47 -1.93 1.96 1.81
CA ALA A 47 -2.78 3.15 1.86
C ALA A 47 -4.24 2.79 2.18
N GLY A 48 -5.00 3.78 2.62
CA GLY A 48 -6.46 3.72 2.68
C GLY A 48 -7.10 4.43 1.49
N LEU A 49 -8.19 3.89 0.94
CA LEU A 49 -9.00 4.51 -0.11
C LEU A 49 -10.36 4.93 0.44
N VAL A 50 -10.64 6.22 0.37
CA VAL A 50 -11.89 6.87 0.81
C VAL A 50 -12.65 7.35 -0.43
N ASN A 51 -13.99 7.21 -0.40
CA ASN A 51 -14.89 7.66 -1.47
C ASN A 51 -14.56 7.12 -2.86
N ARG A 52 -13.82 6.00 -2.93
CA ARG A 52 -13.31 5.38 -4.17
C ARG A 52 -12.43 6.31 -5.03
N LYS A 53 -11.88 7.38 -4.45
CA LYS A 53 -11.14 8.39 -5.21
C LYS A 53 -9.92 8.93 -4.47
N THR A 54 -10.00 9.05 -3.15
CA THR A 54 -8.96 9.74 -2.37
C THR A 54 -8.16 8.71 -1.58
N LEU A 55 -6.84 8.69 -1.80
CA LEU A 55 -5.92 7.95 -0.96
C LEU A 55 -5.60 8.76 0.30
N ILE A 56 -5.58 8.06 1.44
CA ILE A 56 -5.20 8.59 2.75
C ILE A 56 -4.08 7.72 3.33
N ALA A 57 -3.25 8.33 4.19
CA ALA A 57 -2.12 7.68 4.84
C ALA A 57 -1.23 6.81 3.91
N PRO A 58 -0.85 7.26 2.69
CA PRO A 58 0.01 6.47 1.83
C PRO A 58 1.40 6.35 2.46
N PHE A 59 1.90 5.12 2.60
CA PHE A 59 3.22 4.87 3.15
C PHE A 59 4.01 3.90 2.29
N GLN A 60 5.11 4.39 1.72
CA GLN A 60 6.06 3.59 0.96
C GLN A 60 7.12 3.01 1.91
N TYR A 61 7.40 1.72 1.79
CA TYR A 61 8.42 1.03 2.58
C TYR A 61 9.10 -0.04 1.74
N GLU A 62 10.14 -0.65 2.29
CA GLU A 62 10.92 -1.67 1.60
C GLU A 62 10.83 -2.99 2.34
N GLY A 63 10.80 -4.08 1.57
CA GLY A 63 10.63 -5.42 2.13
C GLY A 63 9.18 -5.89 2.06
N THR A 64 8.71 -6.56 3.11
CA THR A 64 7.39 -7.19 3.16
C THR A 64 6.68 -6.73 4.42
N MET A 65 5.37 -6.52 4.33
CA MET A 65 4.55 -6.16 5.48
C MET A 65 4.66 -7.23 6.58
N ASP A 66 4.85 -6.76 7.80
CA ASP A 66 4.66 -7.56 9.01
C ASP A 66 3.63 -6.90 9.92
N SER A 67 3.25 -7.61 10.98
CA SER A 67 2.22 -7.13 11.89
C SER A 67 2.63 -5.90 12.69
N ASP A 68 3.90 -5.79 13.08
CA ASP A 68 4.36 -4.70 13.95
C ASP A 68 4.41 -3.40 13.15
N PHE A 69 4.91 -3.47 11.92
CA PHE A 69 4.89 -2.35 10.98
C PHE A 69 3.46 -1.97 10.59
N PHE A 70 2.59 -2.95 10.33
CA PHE A 70 1.18 -2.67 10.03
C PHE A 70 0.50 -1.94 11.19
N GLU A 71 0.69 -2.41 12.43
CA GLU A 71 0.12 -1.76 13.63
C GLU A 71 0.66 -0.35 13.82
N TYR A 72 1.96 -0.15 13.61
CA TYR A 72 2.57 1.18 13.65
C TYR A 72 1.94 2.11 12.62
N TRP A 73 1.86 1.69 11.36
CA TRP A 73 1.25 2.49 10.29
C TRP A 73 -0.23 2.78 10.58
N PHE A 74 -0.98 1.75 10.99
CA PHE A 74 -2.39 1.88 11.33
C PHE A 74 -2.61 2.93 12.42
N ALA A 75 -1.86 2.83 13.52
CA ALA A 75 -1.99 3.72 14.67
C ALA A 75 -1.55 5.16 14.37
N ASN A 76 -0.40 5.32 13.72
CA ASN A 76 0.30 6.59 13.63
C ASN A 76 0.03 7.35 12.33
N GLN A 77 -0.42 6.67 11.27
CA GLN A 77 -0.66 7.27 9.96
C GLN A 77 -2.15 7.20 9.57
N LEU A 78 -2.76 6.03 9.66
CA LEU A 78 -4.15 5.85 9.21
C LEU A 78 -5.16 6.50 10.17
N LEU A 79 -5.13 6.16 11.46
CA LEU A 79 -6.12 6.63 12.43
C LEU A 79 -6.27 8.16 12.50
N PRO A 80 -5.19 8.97 12.49
CA PRO A 80 -5.31 10.43 12.49
C PRO A 80 -6.06 11.00 11.28
N GLU A 81 -6.02 10.31 10.14
CA GLU A 81 -6.68 10.73 8.91
C GLU A 81 -8.10 10.16 8.74
N LEU A 82 -8.52 9.24 9.61
CA LEU A 82 -9.84 8.60 9.49
C LEU A 82 -10.99 9.56 9.82
N PRO A 83 -11.98 9.69 8.91
CA PRO A 83 -13.21 10.39 9.24
C PRO A 83 -13.94 9.75 10.43
N LYS A 84 -14.64 10.56 11.22
CA LYS A 84 -15.46 10.04 12.35
C LYS A 84 -16.50 9.04 11.85
N ASN A 85 -16.71 7.97 12.62
CA ASN A 85 -17.66 6.89 12.32
C ASN A 85 -17.36 6.15 11.00
N SER A 86 -16.08 5.97 10.68
CA SER A 86 -15.65 5.16 9.55
C SER A 86 -15.69 3.66 9.86
N VAL A 87 -15.87 2.89 8.80
CA VAL A 87 -15.76 1.43 8.76
C VAL A 87 -14.57 1.09 7.90
N ILE A 88 -13.69 0.25 8.42
CA ILE A 88 -12.50 -0.20 7.69
C ILE A 88 -12.80 -1.56 7.08
N VAL A 89 -12.47 -1.70 5.79
CA VAL A 89 -12.55 -2.94 5.03
C VAL A 89 -11.14 -3.31 4.59
N MET A 90 -10.71 -4.52 4.94
CA MET A 90 -9.42 -5.08 4.55
C MET A 90 -9.54 -6.60 4.41
N ASP A 91 -8.64 -7.23 3.68
CA ASP A 91 -8.59 -8.69 3.60
C ASP A 91 -8.16 -9.33 4.93
N ASN A 92 -8.22 -10.66 5.01
CA ASN A 92 -7.85 -11.41 6.21
C ASN A 92 -6.39 -11.89 6.16
N ALA A 93 -5.45 -10.99 5.83
CA ALA A 93 -4.03 -11.29 5.87
C ALA A 93 -3.59 -11.64 7.30
N ARG A 94 -2.62 -12.57 7.43
CA ARG A 94 -2.14 -13.02 8.75
C ARG A 94 -1.58 -11.88 9.61
N PHE A 95 -1.04 -10.85 8.97
CA PHE A 95 -0.47 -9.71 9.68
C PHE A 95 -1.52 -8.71 10.19
N HIS A 96 -2.76 -8.78 9.68
CA HIS A 96 -3.91 -8.04 10.21
C HIS A 96 -4.41 -8.69 11.50
N ARG A 97 -3.71 -8.48 12.63
CA ARG A 97 -4.10 -8.98 13.95
C ARG A 97 -5.38 -8.29 14.45
N LYS A 98 -6.54 -8.63 13.86
CA LYS A 98 -7.85 -7.97 14.08
C LYS A 98 -8.24 -7.88 15.56
N SER A 99 -7.88 -8.88 16.37
CA SER A 99 -8.11 -8.85 17.82
C SER A 99 -7.36 -7.70 18.50
N GLN A 100 -6.08 -7.52 18.16
CA GLN A 100 -5.21 -6.46 18.67
C GLN A 100 -5.71 -5.08 18.18
N LEU A 101 -6.04 -4.96 16.89
CA LEU A 101 -6.55 -3.69 16.33
C LEU A 101 -7.89 -3.26 16.94
N LYS A 102 -8.83 -4.20 17.17
CA LYS A 102 -10.12 -3.89 17.82
C LYS A 102 -9.94 -3.47 19.26
N VAL A 103 -9.08 -4.15 20.00
CA VAL A 103 -8.81 -3.85 21.42
C VAL A 103 -8.15 -2.49 21.59
N ILE A 104 -7.20 -2.14 20.71
CA ILE A 104 -6.40 -0.92 20.87
C ILE A 104 -7.14 0.32 20.36
N PHE A 105 -7.94 0.19 19.29
CA PHE A 105 -8.45 1.38 18.58
C PHE A 105 -9.97 1.51 18.52
N GLY A 106 -10.74 0.49 18.94
CA GLY A 106 -12.19 0.58 19.02
C GLY A 106 -12.91 0.81 17.68
N VAL A 107 -12.22 0.64 16.54
CA VAL A 107 -12.78 0.89 15.20
C VAL A 107 -13.51 -0.36 14.69
N PRO A 108 -14.72 -0.23 14.11
CA PRO A 108 -15.37 -1.31 13.39
C PRO A 108 -14.54 -1.74 12.16
N ILE A 109 -13.93 -2.92 12.26
CA ILE A 109 -13.20 -3.58 11.16
C ILE A 109 -14.04 -4.76 10.67
N ILE A 110 -14.30 -4.78 9.36
CA ILE A 110 -15.00 -5.86 8.65
C ILE A 110 -13.96 -6.63 7.82
#